data_AF-A0A2N2JVU4-F1
#
_entry.id   AF-A0A2N2JVU4-F1
#
_cell.length_a   1.000
_cell.length_b   1.000
_cell.length_c   1.000
_cell.angle_alpha   90.00
_cell.angle_beta   90.00
_cell.angle_gamma   90.00
#
_symmetry.space_group_name_H-M   'P 1'
#
loop_
_entity.id
_entity.type
_entity.pdbx_description
1 polymer ?
#
loop_
_entity_poly.entity_id
_entity_poly.type
_entity_poly.pdbx_seq_one_letter_code
_entity_poly.pdbx_strand_id
1 'polypeptide(L)' 'MRTNIVLDDELVEKALRCSGLKTKREVVHKALKEFVENRRRLSLLDLEGKIKFAEGYDHRILREDQ' A
#
# COMPACT_ATOMS: atom_id res chain seq x y z
N MET A 1 -14.34 -0.01 17.39
CA MET A 1 -15.68 -0.53 17.04
C MET A 1 -15.62 -2.05 16.99
N ARG A 2 -16.61 -2.74 17.55
CA ARG A 2 -16.70 -4.21 17.46
C ARG A 2 -17.68 -4.53 16.34
N THR A 3 -17.19 -5.21 15.31
CA THR A 3 -17.97 -5.53 14.10
C THR A 3 -17.88 -7.03 13.88
N ASN A 4 -19.03 -7.68 13.65
CA ASN A 4 -19.06 -9.06 13.20
C ASN A 4 -19.02 -9.05 11.68
N ILE A 5 -17.96 -9.64 11.11
CA ILE A 5 -17.77 -9.79 9.68
C ILE A 5 -17.38 -11.24 9.41
N VAL A 6 -17.85 -11.78 8.29
CA VAL A 6 -17.42 -13.10 7.83
C VAL A 6 -16.08 -12.92 7.12
N LEU A 7 -15.06 -13.63 7.58
CA LEU A 7 -13.73 -13.66 6.99
C LEU A 7 -13.44 -15.06 6.48
N ASP A 8 -12.73 -15.13 5.37
CA ASP A 8 -12.20 -16.38 4.86
C ASP A 8 -11.03 -16.84 5.76
N ASP A 9 -11.19 -18.02 6.36
CA ASP A 9 -10.20 -18.57 7.29
C ASP A 9 -8.87 -18.93 6.60
N GLU A 10 -8.90 -19.39 5.34
CA GLU A 10 -7.67 -19.68 4.60
C GLU A 10 -6.89 -18.40 4.31
N LEU A 11 -7.60 -17.32 3.96
CA LEU A 11 -6.98 -16.03 3.71
C LEU A 11 -6.36 -15.46 4.99
N VAL A 12 -7.06 -15.58 6.13
CA VAL A 12 -6.55 -15.14 7.43
C VAL A 12 -5.34 -15.97 7.86
N GLU A 13 -5.34 -17.27 7.61
CA GLU A 13 -4.20 -18.13 7.92
C GLU A 13 -2.97 -17.79 7.08
N LYS A 14 -3.15 -17.58 5.76
CA LYS A 14 -2.09 -17.09 4.88
C LYS A 14 -1.56 -15.75 5.37
N ALA A 15 -2.44 -14.82 5.73
CA ALA A 15 -2.05 -13.51 6.24
C ALA A 15 -1.28 -13.61 7.57
N LEU A 16 -1.71 -14.45 8.51
CA LEU A 16 -0.99 -14.71 9.77
C LEU A 16 0.42 -15.24 9.53
N ARG A 17 0.57 -16.24 8.63
CA ARG A 17 1.87 -16.81 8.26
C ARG A 17 2.77 -15.77 7.59
N CYS A 18 2.23 -14.97 6.67
CA CYS A 18 3.00 -13.93 5.99
C CYS A 18 3.38 -12.76 6.89
N SER A 19 2.51 -12.36 7.83
CA SER A 19 2.75 -11.18 8.66
C SER A 19 3.51 -11.47 9.96
N GLY A 20 3.62 -12.75 10.37
CA GLY A 20 4.21 -13.17 11.64
C GLY A 20 3.41 -12.71 12.88
N LEU A 21 2.11 -12.43 12.72
CA LEU A 21 1.26 -11.89 13.78
C LEU A 21 0.56 -13.03 14.53
N LYS A 22 0.20 -12.79 15.78
CA LYS A 22 -0.35 -13.83 16.67
C LYS A 22 -1.87 -13.89 16.64
N THR A 23 -2.54 -12.79 16.28
CA THR A 23 -4.01 -12.71 16.39
C THR A 23 -4.67 -12.27 15.10
N LYS A 24 -5.87 -12.81 14.82
CA LYS A 24 -6.72 -12.40 13.69
C LYS A 24 -7.00 -10.89 13.73
N ARG A 25 -7.17 -10.32 14.93
CA ARG A 25 -7.43 -8.88 15.12
C ARG A 25 -6.26 -8.00 14.65
N GLU A 26 -5.03 -8.38 15.00
CA GLU A 26 -3.84 -7.64 14.58
C GLU A 26 -3.64 -7.70 13.08
N VAL A 27 -3.88 -8.87 12.47
CA VAL A 27 -3.80 -9.05 11.00
C VAL A 27 -4.80 -8.13 10.30
N VAL A 28 -6.07 -8.14 10.74
CA VAL A 28 -7.11 -7.28 10.14
C VAL A 28 -6.76 -5.80 10.31
N HIS A 29 -6.27 -5.40 11.49
CA HIS A 29 -5.88 -4.01 11.73
C HIS A 29 -4.71 -3.58 10.83
N LYS A 30 -3.68 -4.43 10.71
CA LYS A 30 -2.51 -4.17 9.87
C LYS A 30 -2.89 -4.10 8.40
N ALA A 31 -3.71 -5.03 7.92
CA ALA A 31 -4.21 -5.05 6.55
C ALA A 31 -5.00 -3.77 6.20
N LEU A 32 -5.88 -3.30 7.09
CA LEU A 32 -6.61 -2.04 6.89
C LEU A 32 -5.67 -0.83 6.83
N LYS A 33 -4.67 -0.78 7.72
CA LYS A 33 -3.67 0.28 7.72
C LYS A 33 -2.87 0.31 6.41
N GLU A 34 -2.35 -0.84 5.98
CA GLU A 34 -1.61 -0.97 4.73
C GLU A 34 -2.49 -0.65 3.51
N PHE A 35 -3.76 -1.04 3.52
CA PHE A 35 -4.70 -0.71 2.46
C PHE A 35 -4.86 0.81 2.29
N VAL A 36 -5.04 1.53 3.39
CA VAL A 36 -5.14 3.00 3.36
C VAL A 36 -3.82 3.64 2.96
N GLU A 37 -2.69 3.18 3.48
CA GLU A 37 -1.36 3.69 3.13
C GLU A 37 -1.01 3.45 1.65
N ASN A 38 -1.33 2.28 1.11
CA ASN A 38 -1.12 1.97 -0.30
C ASN A 38 -2.03 2.80 -1.22
N ARG A 39 -3.30 3.01 -0.83
CA ARG A 39 -4.21 3.89 -1.56
C ARG A 39 -3.77 5.36 -1.49
N ARG A 40 -3.20 5.81 -0.37
CA ARG A 40 -2.62 7.14 -0.23
C ARG A 40 -1.35 7.32 -1.07
N ARG A 41 -0.48 6.30 -1.16
CA ARG A 41 0.74 6.36 -1.99
C ARG A 41 0.46 6.48 -3.48
N LEU A 42 -0.69 5.99 -3.96
CA LEU A 42 -1.15 6.19 -5.33
C LEU A 42 -1.55 7.64 -5.64
N SER A 43 -1.64 8.50 -4.62
CA SER A 43 -1.84 9.94 -4.81
C SER A 43 -0.55 10.65 -5.19
N LEU A 44 0.16 10.15 -6.20
CA LEU A 44 1.19 10.91 -6.91
C LEU A 44 0.61 12.23 -7.46
N LEU A 45 -0.71 12.28 -7.68
CA LEU A 45 -1.48 13.47 -7.99
C LEU A 45 -1.43 14.53 -6.86
N ASP A 46 -1.37 14.15 -5.58
CA ASP A 46 -1.21 15.13 -4.48
C ASP A 46 0.16 15.80 -4.47
N LEU A 47 1.14 15.20 -5.16
CA LEU A 47 2.48 15.72 -5.35
C LEU A 47 2.59 16.58 -6.63
N GLU A 48 1.58 16.59 -7.48
CA GLU A 48 1.48 17.47 -8.65
C GLU A 48 1.60 18.94 -8.20
N GLY A 49 2.61 19.64 -8.71
CA GLY A 49 2.91 21.04 -8.36
C GLY A 49 3.63 21.26 -7.03
N LYS A 50 3.86 20.24 -6.19
CA LYS A 50 4.63 20.36 -4.92
C LYS A 50 6.09 19.93 -5.05
N ILE A 51 6.45 19.23 -6.12
CA ILE A 51 7.83 18.78 -6.36
C ILE A 51 8.41 19.58 -7.52
N LYS A 52 9.64 20.09 -7.36
CA LYS A 52 10.44 20.60 -8.46
C LYS A 52 11.30 19.47 -9.00
N PHE A 53 11.22 19.24 -10.31
CA PHE A 53 12.18 18.37 -11.00
C PHE A 53 13.57 19.00 -10.94
N ALA A 54 14.61 18.15 -10.93
CA ALA A 54 15.99 18.63 -11.00
C ALA A 54 16.22 19.38 -12.32
N GLU A 55 17.10 20.40 -12.29
CA GLU A 55 17.50 21.10 -13.52
C GLU A 55 18.11 20.09 -14.51
N GLY A 56 17.57 20.06 -15.73
CA GLY A 56 17.99 19.13 -16.78
C GLY A 56 17.33 17.74 -16.73
N TYR A 57 16.33 17.51 -15.87
CA TYR A 57 15.56 16.26 -15.89
C TYR A 57 14.70 16.15 -17.15
N ASP A 58 15.12 15.31 -18.10
CA ASP A 58 14.34 14.94 -19.29
C ASP A 58 13.96 13.45 -19.25
N HIS A 59 12.67 13.19 -19.10
CA HIS A 59 12.11 11.84 -19.06
C HIS A 59 12.13 11.12 -20.41
N ARG A 60 12.40 11.82 -21.51
CA ARG A 60 12.46 11.26 -22.87
C ARG A 60 13.79 10.55 -23.12
N ILE A 61 14.89 11.16 -22.67
CA ILE A 61 16.25 10.59 -22.75
C ILE A 61 16.31 9.21 -22.07
N LEU A 62 15.58 9.04 -20.97
CA LEU A 62 15.55 7.79 -20.19
C LEU A 62 14.71 6.66 -20.82
N ARG A 63 13.91 6.94 -21.85
CA ARG A 63 13.04 5.95 -22.52
C ARG A 63 13.51 5.56 -23.92
N GLU A 64 14.51 6.23 -24.47
CA GLU A 64 15.01 5.97 -25.83
C GLU A 64 15.82 4.67 -25.95
N ASP A 65 16.16 4.00 -24.84
CA ASP A 65 16.98 2.78 -24.81
C ASP A 65 16.24 1.54 -24.23
N GLN A 66 14.93 1.44 -24.51
CA GLN A 66 14.08 0.28 -24.17
C GLN A 66 13.39 -0.30 -25.41
#